data_AF-A0A7C9BC38-F1
#
_entry.id   AF-A0A7C9BC38-F1
#
_cell.length_a   1.000
_cell.length_b   1.000
_cell.length_c   1.000
_cell.angle_alpha   90.00
_cell.angle_beta   90.00
_cell.angle_gamma   90.00
#
_symmetry.space_group_name_H-M   'P 1'
#
loop_
_entity.id
_entity.type
_entity.pdbx_description
1 polymer ?
#
loop_
_entity_poly.entity_id
_entity_poly.type
_entity_poly.pdbx_seq_one_letter_code
_entity_poly.pdbx_strand_id
1 'polypeptide(L)'
;MDNKERCKRFLGLILTVTGMFVSSMSVGQAVEEDYDERTFVPLEQNISLESLSNVLLLDDTRTKNGRDFYEFFYQQWLSVQTDTTVISPTAFSDIGEELNVAVDEQPAPGGIGTSTVVSISVNDVMIYQQFLQPRQGVIELMAEDAIGALTQYIQNYQEFQKQLGSDDQMGSGIY
;
A
#
# COMPACT_ATOMS: atom_id res chain seq x y z
N MET A 1 -47.00 39.10 -21.06
CA MET A 1 -47.96 38.01 -21.34
C MET A 1 -48.43 38.27 -22.78
N ASP A 2 -48.16 37.48 -23.80
CA ASP A 2 -47.87 36.05 -23.87
C ASP A 2 -47.19 35.79 -25.23
N ASN A 3 -46.09 35.04 -25.23
CA ASN A 3 -45.18 34.88 -26.37
C ASN A 3 -45.66 33.71 -27.23
N LYS A 4 -46.65 33.98 -28.08
CA LYS A 4 -47.19 33.05 -29.06
C LYS A 4 -46.32 33.09 -30.33
N GLU A 5 -45.93 31.91 -30.81
CA GLU A 5 -45.55 31.62 -32.20
C GLU A 5 -44.10 31.90 -32.65
N ARG A 6 -43.16 31.08 -32.18
CA ARG A 6 -41.97 30.76 -33.00
C ARG A 6 -42.32 29.69 -34.03
N CYS A 7 -42.89 30.22 -35.11
CA CYS A 7 -42.72 29.84 -36.50
C CYS A 7 -41.97 28.54 -36.79
N LYS A 8 -42.76 27.57 -37.26
CA LYS A 8 -42.39 26.46 -38.13
C LYS A 8 -41.65 26.98 -39.39
N ARG A 9 -40.85 26.09 -40.00
CA ARG A 9 -40.44 26.02 -41.44
C ARG A 9 -38.98 26.38 -41.78
N PHE A 10 -38.14 25.35 -41.77
CA PHE A 10 -37.06 25.09 -42.73
C PHE A 10 -36.99 23.54 -42.77
N LEU A 11 -37.59 22.80 -43.71
CA LEU A 11 -37.47 22.81 -45.17
C LEU A 11 -36.00 22.99 -45.57
N GLY A 12 -35.25 21.99 -46.03
CA GLY A 12 -35.51 20.60 -46.36
C GLY A 12 -34.26 20.06 -47.07
N LEU A 13 -34.20 18.74 -47.23
CA LEU A 13 -33.47 18.03 -48.30
C LEU A 13 -31.92 18.11 -48.27
N ILE A 14 -31.25 16.97 -48.10
CA ILE A 14 -30.30 16.39 -49.09
C ILE A 14 -29.66 15.13 -48.48
N LEU A 15 -30.15 14.00 -49.01
CA LEU A 15 -29.36 12.90 -49.54
C LEU A 15 -28.57 12.01 -48.56
N THR A 16 -29.29 10.98 -48.13
CA THR A 16 -28.79 9.63 -47.86
C THR A 16 -27.84 9.15 -48.96
N VAL A 17 -26.54 9.01 -48.66
CA VAL A 17 -25.65 8.12 -49.40
C VAL A 17 -25.51 6.85 -48.58
N THR A 18 -26.23 5.84 -49.05
CA THR A 18 -26.05 4.43 -48.76
C THR A 18 -24.60 4.02 -49.01
N GLY A 19 -23.84 3.79 -47.93
CA GLY A 19 -22.63 3.00 -47.96
C GLY A 19 -22.96 1.52 -47.76
N MET A 20 -23.39 0.85 -48.82
CA MET A 20 -23.28 -0.61 -48.91
C MET A 20 -21.79 -0.95 -48.97
N PHE A 21 -21.24 -1.45 -47.87
CA PHE A 21 -20.05 -2.30 -47.89
C PHE A 21 -20.42 -3.60 -47.19
N VAL A 22 -20.97 -4.52 -47.97
CA VAL A 22 -21.25 -5.90 -47.57
C VAL A 22 -20.19 -6.78 -48.21
N SER A 23 -19.61 -7.65 -47.38
CA SER A 23 -18.73 -8.77 -47.70
C SER A 23 -17.22 -8.49 -47.71
N SER A 24 -16.61 -8.61 -46.53
CA SER A 24 -15.44 -9.48 -46.41
C SER A 24 -15.77 -10.57 -45.40
N MET A 25 -15.53 -11.81 -45.83
CA MET A 25 -15.87 -13.02 -45.10
C MET A 25 -15.07 -13.09 -43.81
N SER A 26 -15.78 -13.28 -42.70
CA SER A 26 -15.25 -13.87 -41.48
C SER A 26 -14.84 -15.32 -41.81
N VAL A 27 -13.55 -15.53 -42.09
CA VAL A 27 -12.92 -16.82 -41.79
C VAL A 27 -12.40 -16.68 -40.37
N GLY A 28 -13.06 -17.37 -39.45
CA GLY A 28 -12.59 -17.50 -38.09
C GLY A 28 -11.21 -18.15 -38.11
N GLN A 29 -10.18 -17.38 -37.76
CA GLN A 29 -8.98 -17.98 -37.21
C GLN A 29 -9.36 -18.44 -35.80
N ALA A 30 -9.54 -19.75 -35.66
CA ALA A 30 -9.37 -20.39 -34.37
C ALA A 30 -7.95 -20.03 -33.91
N VAL A 31 -7.85 -19.15 -32.93
CA VAL A 31 -6.63 -19.01 -32.15
C VAL A 31 -6.61 -20.26 -31.29
N GLU A 32 -5.84 -21.26 -31.72
CA GLU A 32 -5.41 -22.34 -30.84
C GLU A 32 -4.61 -21.69 -29.73
N GLU A 33 -5.21 -21.54 -28.55
CA GLU A 33 -4.46 -21.27 -27.32
C GLU A 33 -3.66 -22.54 -27.01
N ASP A 34 -2.42 -22.57 -27.51
CA ASP A 34 -1.40 -23.49 -27.05
C ASP A 34 -1.02 -23.05 -25.62
N TYR A 35 -1.62 -23.70 -24.63
CA TYR A 35 -1.25 -23.54 -23.23
C TYR A 35 0.13 -24.14 -23.04
N ASP A 36 1.17 -23.32 -23.22
CA ASP A 36 2.56 -23.72 -22.96
C ASP A 36 2.76 -23.94 -21.44
N GLU A 37 2.66 -25.20 -21.03
CA GLU A 37 2.81 -25.69 -19.66
C GLU A 37 4.25 -25.55 -19.11
N ARG A 38 5.13 -24.78 -19.77
CA ARG A 38 6.56 -24.66 -19.41
C ARG A 38 7.03 -23.28 -18.98
N THR A 39 6.17 -22.28 -18.86
CA THR A 39 6.52 -21.06 -18.11
C THR A 39 6.24 -21.24 -16.63
N PHE A 40 6.97 -22.16 -16.00
CA PHE A 40 7.28 -22.00 -14.58
C PHE A 40 8.18 -20.78 -14.47
N VAL A 41 7.58 -19.60 -14.31
CA VAL A 41 8.30 -18.43 -13.84
C VAL A 41 8.59 -18.75 -12.38
N PRO A 42 9.85 -19.04 -11.99
CA PRO A 42 10.16 -19.11 -10.59
C PRO A 42 9.84 -17.72 -10.06
N LEU A 43 8.87 -17.64 -9.14
CA LEU A 43 8.84 -16.52 -8.22
C LEU A 43 10.09 -16.68 -7.37
N GLU A 44 11.23 -16.28 -7.92
CA GLU A 44 12.33 -15.86 -7.07
C GLU A 44 11.73 -14.71 -6.26
N GLN A 45 11.33 -15.05 -5.03
CA GLN A 45 11.25 -14.08 -3.95
C GLN A 45 12.63 -13.45 -3.88
N ASN A 46 12.82 -12.42 -4.70
CA ASN A 46 13.77 -11.38 -4.43
C ASN A 46 13.34 -10.80 -3.09
N ILE A 47 13.89 -11.39 -2.02
CA ILE A 47 14.26 -10.65 -0.84
C ILE A 47 15.33 -9.66 -1.33
N SER A 48 14.91 -8.65 -2.11
CA SER A 48 15.71 -7.50 -2.48
C SER A 48 15.78 -6.64 -1.23
N LEU A 49 16.61 -7.14 -0.32
CA LEU A 49 17.08 -6.54 0.90
C LEU A 49 18.05 -5.41 0.50
N GLU A 50 17.58 -4.41 -0.26
CA GLU A 50 18.28 -3.13 -0.35
C GLU A 50 17.97 -2.32 0.91
N SER A 51 18.62 -2.78 1.97
CA SER A 51 19.25 -2.02 3.04
C SER A 51 19.32 -0.50 2.78
N LEU A 52 18.27 0.22 3.19
CA LEU A 52 18.44 1.53 3.84
C LEU A 52 18.95 1.26 5.27
N SER A 53 20.18 0.76 5.31
CA SER A 53 21.18 0.41 6.34
C SER A 53 20.87 0.22 7.83
N ASN A 54 19.65 0.39 8.32
CA ASN A 54 19.38 0.34 9.76
C ASN A 54 17.91 0.08 10.12
N VAL A 55 17.10 -0.42 9.17
CA VAL A 55 15.74 -0.90 9.43
C VAL A 55 15.58 -2.33 8.95
N LEU A 56 15.18 -3.22 9.87
CA LEU A 56 14.84 -4.61 9.59
C LEU A 56 13.32 -4.74 9.65
N LEU A 57 12.71 -5.21 8.55
CA LEU A 57 11.29 -5.53 8.50
C LEU A 57 11.11 -7.05 8.50
N LEU A 58 10.40 -7.56 9.50
CA LEU A 58 10.10 -8.98 9.69
C LEU A 58 8.63 -9.26 9.39
N ASP A 59 8.39 -10.37 8.69
CA ASP A 59 7.07 -10.85 8.32
C ASP A 59 6.80 -12.20 9.01
N ASP A 60 5.87 -12.19 9.95
CA ASP A 60 5.38 -13.38 10.67
C ASP A 60 3.90 -13.64 10.36
N THR A 61 3.45 -13.32 9.14
CA THR A 61 2.08 -13.61 8.71
C THR A 61 1.92 -15.04 8.17
N ARG A 62 0.74 -15.63 8.40
CA ARG A 62 0.48 -17.07 8.18
C ARG A 62 -0.71 -17.33 7.28
N THR A 63 -1.71 -16.45 7.25
CA THR A 63 -2.91 -16.61 6.43
C THR A 63 -2.83 -15.77 5.17
N LYS A 64 -3.73 -16.03 4.22
CA LYS A 64 -3.85 -15.21 3.01
C LYS A 64 -4.13 -13.74 3.35
N ASN A 65 -5.07 -13.48 4.26
CA ASN A 65 -5.42 -12.10 4.57
C ASN A 65 -4.26 -11.37 5.28
N GLY A 66 -3.52 -12.07 6.16
CA GLY A 66 -2.32 -11.52 6.78
C GLY A 66 -1.21 -11.22 5.76
N ARG A 67 -1.00 -12.13 4.80
CA ARG A 67 -0.09 -11.93 3.66
C ARG A 67 -0.50 -10.71 2.83
N ASP A 68 -1.77 -10.60 2.46
CA ASP A 68 -2.30 -9.47 1.70
C ASP A 68 -2.09 -8.15 2.48
N PHE A 69 -2.34 -8.15 3.80
CA PHE A 69 -2.04 -7.00 4.66
C PHE A 69 -0.57 -6.61 4.63
N TYR A 70 0.34 -7.58 4.80
CA TYR A 70 1.78 -7.34 4.78
C TYR A 70 2.23 -6.76 3.44
N GLU A 71 1.68 -7.25 2.32
CA GLU A 71 2.01 -6.71 0.99
C GLU A 71 1.61 -5.23 0.87
N PHE A 72 0.37 -4.88 1.25
CA PHE A 72 -0.06 -3.48 1.25
C PHE A 72 0.79 -2.61 2.18
N PHE A 73 1.07 -3.10 3.39
CA PHE A 73 1.93 -2.43 4.35
C PHE A 73 3.33 -2.19 3.78
N TYR A 74 3.93 -3.20 3.17
CA TYR A 74 5.27 -3.13 2.58
C TYR A 74 5.35 -2.13 1.44
N GLN A 75 4.37 -2.11 0.53
CA GLN A 75 4.33 -1.13 -0.56
C GLN A 75 4.25 0.30 -0.04
N GLN A 76 3.42 0.53 0.97
CA GLN A 76 3.29 1.83 1.60
C GLN A 76 4.54 2.23 2.39
N TRP A 77 5.15 1.27 3.08
CA TRP A 77 6.43 1.47 3.77
C TRP A 77 7.53 1.93 2.81
N LEU A 78 7.69 1.28 1.66
CA LEU A 78 8.63 1.69 0.63
C LEU A 78 8.36 3.11 0.11
N SER A 79 7.08 3.46 -0.05
CA SER A 79 6.67 4.81 -0.44
C SER A 79 7.10 5.85 0.60
N VAL A 80 6.87 5.57 1.88
CA VAL A 80 7.22 6.48 2.98
C VAL A 80 8.74 6.61 3.14
N GLN A 81 9.51 5.53 2.94
CA GLN A 81 10.97 5.61 2.95
C GLN A 81 11.54 6.47 1.82
N THR A 82 10.89 6.46 0.66
CA THR A 82 11.32 7.27 -0.50
C THR A 82 10.88 8.74 -0.35
N ASP A 83 9.78 8.98 0.35
CA ASP A 83 9.24 10.32 0.57
C ASP A 83 9.93 11.04 1.74
N THR A 84 10.92 11.86 1.40
CA THR A 84 11.67 12.71 2.33
C THR A 84 10.78 13.73 3.07
N THR A 85 9.53 13.96 2.63
CA THR A 85 8.62 14.91 3.29
C THR A 85 7.92 14.32 4.51
N VAL A 86 7.80 12.99 4.59
CA VAL A 86 7.06 12.29 5.66
C VAL A 86 8.01 11.80 6.76
N ILE A 87 9.13 11.22 6.37
CA ILE A 87 10.16 10.75 7.29
C ILE A 87 11.52 11.27 6.81
N SER A 88 12.26 11.95 7.69
CA SER A 88 13.65 12.34 7.39
C SER A 88 14.46 11.08 7.09
N PRO A 89 15.30 11.03 6.04
CA PRO A 89 16.17 9.87 5.78
C PRO A 89 17.11 9.56 6.96
N THR A 90 17.40 10.57 7.80
CA THR A 90 18.19 10.40 9.04
C THR A 90 17.36 9.91 10.23
N ALA A 91 16.04 9.89 10.10
CA ALA A 91 15.11 9.47 11.15
C ALA A 91 15.48 8.14 11.77
N PHE A 92 15.95 7.22 10.92
CA PHE A 92 16.33 5.88 11.30
C PHE A 92 17.79 5.79 11.77
N SER A 93 18.67 6.69 11.35
CA SER A 93 20.07 6.71 11.80
C SER A 93 20.23 7.35 13.17
N ASP A 94 19.38 8.33 13.49
CA ASP A 94 19.40 9.08 14.75
C ASP A 94 18.92 8.22 15.93
N ILE A 95 18.28 7.07 15.67
CA ILE A 95 17.83 6.12 16.69
C ILE A 95 19.00 5.35 17.31
N GLY A 96 20.19 5.36 16.68
CA GLY A 96 21.42 4.73 17.19
C GLY A 96 21.40 3.20 17.22
N GLU A 97 20.23 2.60 17.04
CA GLU A 97 19.96 1.17 17.04
C GLU A 97 19.30 0.76 15.73
N GLU A 98 19.55 -0.47 15.30
CA GLU A 98 18.83 -1.10 14.19
C GLU A 98 17.35 -1.19 14.56
N LEU A 99 16.49 -0.54 13.77
CA LEU A 99 15.05 -0.49 14.03
C LEU A 99 14.42 -1.79 13.50
N ASN A 100 13.98 -2.66 14.40
CA ASN A 100 13.32 -3.91 14.05
C ASN A 100 11.79 -3.72 14.06
N VAL A 101 11.17 -3.69 12.88
CA VAL A 101 9.71 -3.69 12.72
C VAL A 101 9.27 -5.12 12.42
N ALA A 102 8.40 -5.68 13.26
CA ALA A 102 7.81 -6.99 13.02
C ALA A 102 6.30 -6.88 12.79
N VAL A 103 5.82 -7.53 11.73
CA VAL A 103 4.39 -7.68 11.41
C VAL A 103 3.99 -9.10 11.78
N ASP A 104 3.30 -9.26 12.92
CA ASP A 104 2.85 -10.54 13.44
C ASP A 104 1.36 -10.76 13.18
N GLU A 105 1.00 -12.01 12.93
CA GLU A 105 -0.39 -12.44 12.75
C GLU A 105 -0.78 -13.53 13.75
N GLN A 106 -1.85 -13.27 14.51
CA GLN A 106 -2.50 -14.25 15.36
C GLN A 106 -3.78 -14.77 14.70
N PRO A 107 -3.72 -15.91 13.98
CA PRO A 107 -4.91 -16.51 13.38
C PRO A 107 -5.86 -17.03 14.46
N ALA A 108 -7.17 -16.87 14.25
CA ALA A 108 -8.16 -17.38 15.18
C ALA A 108 -8.03 -18.92 15.36
N PRO A 109 -8.18 -19.41 16.60
CA PRO A 109 -8.15 -20.84 16.89
C PRO A 109 -9.19 -21.60 16.07
N GLY A 110 -8.75 -22.68 15.42
CA GLY A 110 -9.64 -23.60 14.70
C GLY A 110 -9.79 -23.35 13.21
N GLY A 111 -9.13 -22.34 12.61
CA GLY A 111 -9.10 -22.09 11.16
C GLY A 111 -10.47 -21.79 10.52
N ILE A 112 -11.54 -21.81 11.33
CA ILE A 112 -12.93 -21.54 10.98
C ILE A 112 -13.24 -20.16 11.54
N GLY A 113 -12.67 -19.14 10.90
CA GLY A 113 -12.81 -17.76 11.33
C GLY A 113 -12.11 -16.86 10.33
N THR A 114 -12.85 -15.90 9.78
CA THR A 114 -12.29 -14.83 8.93
C THR A 114 -11.58 -13.75 9.73
N SER A 115 -11.70 -13.78 11.06
CA SER A 115 -11.05 -12.84 11.95
C SER A 115 -9.65 -13.33 12.28
N THR A 116 -8.65 -12.61 11.80
CA THR A 116 -7.27 -12.75 12.23
C THR A 116 -6.86 -11.44 12.90
N VAL A 117 -5.97 -11.48 13.87
CA VAL A 117 -5.43 -10.26 14.49
C VAL A 117 -4.06 -10.01 13.91
N VAL A 118 -3.83 -8.80 13.43
CA VAL A 118 -2.50 -8.36 13.00
C VAL A 118 -1.98 -7.36 14.01
N SER A 119 -0.70 -7.49 14.36
CA SER A 119 0.01 -6.55 15.22
C SER A 119 1.33 -6.12 14.60
N ILE A 120 1.73 -4.89 14.90
CA ILE A 120 3.03 -4.35 14.51
C ILE A 120 3.77 -3.96 15.76
N SER A 121 5.01 -4.41 15.86
CA SER A 121 5.93 -4.06 16.94
C SER A 121 7.21 -3.43 16.40
N VAL A 122 7.73 -2.46 17.14
CA VAL A 122 9.04 -1.85 16.89
C VAL A 122 9.93 -2.17 18.09
N ASN A 123 11.05 -2.88 17.89
CA ASN A 123 11.95 -3.34 18.96
C ASN A 123 11.20 -3.99 20.14
N ASP A 124 10.34 -4.96 19.83
CA ASP A 124 9.47 -5.69 20.77
C ASP A 124 8.37 -4.85 21.46
N VAL A 125 8.24 -3.56 21.13
CA VAL A 125 7.14 -2.71 21.61
C VAL A 125 6.00 -2.74 20.61
N MET A 126 4.86 -3.30 21.00
CA MET A 126 3.65 -3.31 20.18
C MET A 126 3.07 -1.89 20.06
N ILE A 127 3.00 -1.38 18.83
CA ILE A 127 2.51 -0.04 18.51
C ILE A 127 1.12 -0.06 17.84
N TYR A 128 0.76 -1.20 17.25
CA TYR A 128 -0.49 -1.37 16.52
C TYR A 128 -1.02 -2.79 16.71
N GLN A 129 -2.33 -2.91 16.87
CA GLN A 129 -3.01 -4.20 16.91
C GLN A 129 -4.47 -4.03 16.48
N GLN A 130 -4.91 -4.79 15.48
CA GLN A 130 -6.30 -4.75 15.00
C GLN A 130 -6.80 -6.10 14.48
N PHE A 131 -8.11 -6.28 14.50
CA PHE A 131 -8.78 -7.40 13.84
C PHE A 131 -8.89 -7.15 12.34
N LEU A 132 -8.23 -7.97 11.56
CA LEU A 132 -8.28 -7.92 10.11
C LEU A 132 -9.63 -8.41 9.60
N GLN A 133 -10.23 -7.61 8.70
CA GLN A 133 -11.46 -7.97 8.02
C GLN A 133 -11.13 -8.54 6.64
N PRO A 134 -11.77 -9.63 6.18
CA PRO A 134 -11.41 -10.36 4.96
C PRO A 134 -11.81 -9.63 3.66
N ARG A 135 -12.03 -8.32 3.71
CA ARG A 135 -12.43 -7.50 2.57
C ARG A 135 -11.21 -6.71 2.11
N GLN A 136 -10.75 -6.95 0.89
CA GLN A 136 -9.49 -6.39 0.37
C GLN A 136 -9.36 -4.87 0.56
N GLY A 137 -10.36 -4.08 0.18
CA GLY A 137 -10.30 -2.62 0.37
C GLY A 137 -10.28 -2.16 1.84
N VAL A 138 -10.69 -3.02 2.78
CA VAL A 138 -10.53 -2.75 4.22
C VAL A 138 -9.13 -3.12 4.68
N ILE A 139 -8.57 -4.22 4.18
CA ILE A 139 -7.18 -4.63 4.47
C ILE A 139 -6.19 -3.55 4.05
N GLU A 140 -6.36 -2.98 2.86
CA GLU A 140 -5.54 -1.88 2.35
C GLU A 140 -5.62 -0.64 3.26
N LEU A 141 -6.84 -0.24 3.67
CA LEU A 141 -7.05 0.88 4.60
C LEU A 141 -6.43 0.62 5.97
N MET A 142 -6.50 -0.62 6.47
CA MET A 142 -5.87 -1.00 7.73
C MET A 142 -4.34 -0.97 7.64
N ALA A 143 -3.77 -1.32 6.49
CA ALA A 143 -2.34 -1.19 6.25
C ALA A 143 -1.89 0.29 6.24
N GLU A 144 -2.73 1.19 5.69
CA GLU A 144 -2.49 2.64 5.74
C GLU A 144 -2.54 3.20 7.16
N ASP A 145 -3.55 2.80 7.93
CA ASP A 145 -3.67 3.17 9.34
C ASP A 145 -2.46 2.68 10.16
N ALA A 146 -2.01 1.45 9.91
CA ALA A 146 -0.81 0.88 10.51
C ALA A 146 0.48 1.68 10.20
N ILE A 147 0.67 2.10 8.94
CA ILE A 147 1.80 2.95 8.54
C ILE A 147 1.73 4.32 9.22
N GLY A 148 0.53 4.87 9.37
CA GLY A 148 0.30 6.10 10.14
C GLY A 148 0.77 5.95 11.59
N ALA A 149 0.38 4.88 12.27
CA ALA A 149 0.81 4.59 13.64
C ALA A 149 2.34 4.43 13.75
N LEU A 150 2.97 3.72 12.82
CA LEU A 150 4.42 3.54 12.78
C LEU A 150 5.16 4.87 12.55
N THR A 151 4.68 5.67 11.60
CA THR A 151 5.27 6.98 11.29
C THR A 151 5.18 7.91 12.49
N GLN A 152 4.03 7.94 13.14
CA GLN A 152 3.83 8.74 14.35
C GLN A 152 4.75 8.28 15.50
N TYR A 153 4.91 6.97 15.68
CA TYR A 153 5.83 6.42 16.67
C TYR A 153 7.28 6.90 16.43
N ILE A 154 7.76 6.84 15.18
CA ILE A 154 9.11 7.28 14.81
C ILE A 154 9.30 8.78 15.07
N GLN A 155 8.32 9.61 14.70
CA GLN A 155 8.37 11.06 14.91
C GLN A 155 8.42 11.42 16.40
N ASN A 156 7.58 10.78 17.22
CA ASN A 156 7.56 11.01 18.66
C ASN A 156 8.90 10.61 19.30
N TYR A 157 9.47 9.48 18.88
CA TYR A 157 10.76 9.01 19.41
C TYR A 157 11.89 10.03 19.18
N GLN A 158 11.95 10.65 18.00
CA GLN A 158 12.94 11.69 17.71
C GLN A 158 12.76 12.93 18.57
N GLU A 159 11.51 13.32 18.83
CA GLU A 159 11.23 14.47 19.68
C GLU A 159 11.71 14.21 21.11
N PHE A 160 11.45 13.03 21.66
CA PHE A 160 11.96 12.64 22.98
C PHE A 160 13.49 12.65 23.03
N GLN A 161 14.17 12.11 22.02
CA GLN A 161 15.64 12.12 22.00
C GLN A 161 16.24 13.53 21.90
N LYS A 162 15.62 14.43 21.15
CA LYS A 162 16.05 15.85 21.07
C LYS A 162 15.93 16.57 22.41
N GLN A 163 14.87 16.31 23.16
CA GLN A 163 14.67 16.91 24.49
C GLN A 163 15.74 16.42 25.48
N LEU A 164 16.00 15.12 25.53
CA LEU A 164 17.03 14.54 26.41
C LEU A 164 18.44 15.03 26.06
N GLY A 165 18.79 15.10 24.77
CA GLY A 165 20.10 15.59 24.34
C GLY A 165 20.32 17.09 24.58
N SER A 166 19.24 17.89 24.62
CA SER A 166 19.30 19.33 24.88
C SER A 166 19.51 19.66 26.36
N ASP A 167 18.90 18.90 27.27
CA ASP A 167 18.98 19.16 28.71
C ASP A 167 20.39 18.88 29.28
N ASP A 168 21.08 17.85 28.78
CA ASP A 168 22.45 17.52 29.21
C ASP A 168 23.52 18.49 28.66
N GLN A 169 23.24 19.22 27.57
CA GLN A 169 24.16 20.23 27.03
C GLN A 169 24.08 21.59 27.74
N MET A 170 23.15 21.77 28.69
CA MET A 170 23.03 22.99 29.50
C MET A 170 23.95 22.97 30.74
N GLY A 171 25.15 22.40 30.63
CA GLY A 171 26.19 22.54 31.63
C GLY A 171 26.63 24.01 31.75
N SER A 172 26.15 24.70 32.78
CA SER A 172 26.59 26.06 33.09
C SER A 172 28.06 26.03 33.48
N GLY A 173 28.95 26.29 32.52
CA GLY A 173 30.39 26.43 32.76
C GLY A 173 30.67 27.64 33.65
N ILE A 174 30.50 27.47 34.97
CA ILE A 174 30.85 28.46 35.98
C ILE A 174 31.70 27.75 37.04
N TYR A 175 33.03 27.81 36.87
CA TYR A 175 34.04 27.63 37.91
C TYR A 175 35.18 28.62 37.67
#